data_AF-A0A938M9E8-F1
#
_entry.id   AF-A0A938M9E8-F1
#
_cell.length_a   1.000
_cell.length_b   1.000
_cell.length_c   1.000
_cell.angle_alpha   90.00
_cell.angle_beta   90.00
_cell.angle_gamma   90.00
#
_symmetry.space_group_name_H-M   'P 1'
#
loop_
_entity.id
_entity.type
_entity.pdbx_description
1 polymer ?
#
loop_
_entity_poly.entity_id
_entity_poly.type
_entity_poly.pdbx_seq_one_letter_code
_entity_poly.pdbx_strand_id
1 'polypeptide(L)' 'MTGHEARGGARCLGVLNRNVDKAVTDAVTLSGDFKRGIDLDAPGGFPLAFKAPNGETSFALRLEPAEFTVVALEK' A
#
# COMPACT_ATOMS: atom_id res chain seq x y z
N MET A 1 -3.06 2.58 10.59
CA MET A 1 -3.34 2.02 9.25
C MET A 1 -4.19 0.77 9.44
N THR A 2 -5.24 0.57 8.65
CA THR A 2 -6.18 -0.55 8.82
C THR A 2 -6.15 -1.39 7.55
N GLY A 3 -5.72 -2.65 7.66
CA GLY A 3 -5.74 -3.60 6.53
C GLY A 3 -7.08 -4.35 6.48
N HIS A 4 -7.62 -4.55 5.28
CA HIS A 4 -8.87 -5.30 5.07
C HIS A 4 -8.63 -6.43 4.05
N GLU A 5 -8.98 -7.67 4.41
CA GLU A 5 -9.01 -8.78 3.43
C GLU A 5 -10.32 -8.73 2.65
N ALA A 6 -10.25 -8.65 1.31
CA ALA A 6 -11.42 -8.76 0.44
C ALA A 6 -11.78 -10.23 0.20
N ARG A 7 -13.08 -10.55 0.15
CA ARG A 7 -13.55 -11.93 -0.15
C ARG A 7 -13.15 -12.31 -1.58
N GLY A 8 -12.20 -13.23 -1.70
CA GLY A 8 -11.64 -13.71 -2.98
C GLY A 8 -10.17 -14.15 -2.91
N GLY A 9 -9.51 -14.01 -1.75
CA GLY A 9 -8.09 -14.37 -1.58
C GLY A 9 -7.12 -13.24 -1.97
N ALA A 10 -7.62 -12.19 -2.63
CA ALA A 10 -6.88 -10.96 -2.86
C ALA A 10 -6.80 -10.15 -1.55
N ARG A 11 -5.57 -9.82 -1.15
CA ARG A 11 -5.31 -8.93 -0.02
C ARG A 11 -5.15 -7.51 -0.54
N CYS A 12 -5.88 -6.56 0.02
CA CYS A 12 -5.77 -5.16 -0.35
C CYS A 12 -5.45 -4.31 0.88
N LEU A 13 -4.70 -3.24 0.67
CA LEU A 13 -4.41 -2.23 1.66
C LEU A 13 -4.97 -0.90 1.19
N GLY A 14 -5.93 -0.34 1.94
CA GLY A 14 -6.34 1.04 1.75
C GLY A 14 -5.44 1.97 2.56
N VAL A 15 -4.90 3.00 1.92
CA VAL A 15 -4.07 4.02 2.58
C VAL A 15 -4.68 5.39 2.32
N LEU A 16 -4.95 6.14 3.39
CA LEU A 16 -5.52 7.48 3.35
C LEU A 16 -4.53 8.47 3.97
N ASN A 17 -4.18 9.51 3.22
CA ASN A 17 -3.58 10.70 3.79
C ASN A 17 -4.67 11.54 4.48
N ARG A 18 -4.69 11.48 5.82
CA ARG A 18 -5.63 12.29 6.62
C ARG A 18 -5.20 13.76 6.75
N ASN A 19 -4.00 14.11 6.31
CA ASN A 19 -3.57 15.49 6.25
C ASN A 19 -4.16 16.13 4.99
N VAL A 20 -5.02 17.14 5.19
CA VAL A 20 -5.73 17.83 4.11
C VAL A 20 -4.95 19.00 3.53
N ASP A 21 -3.82 19.37 4.15
CA ASP A 21 -3.03 20.53 3.76
C ASP A 21 -1.70 20.16 3.11
N LYS A 22 -1.17 18.95 3.39
CA LYS A 22 0.17 18.54 2.99
C LYS A 22 0.23 17.11 2.48
N ALA A 23 1.06 16.91 1.45
CA ALA A 23 1.47 15.59 1.02
C ALA A 23 2.27 14.89 2.12
N VAL A 24 2.11 13.58 2.22
CA VAL A 24 2.84 12.72 3.15
C VAL A 24 3.60 11.68 2.35
N THR A 25 4.89 11.53 2.63
CA THR A 25 5.72 10.44 2.14
C THR A 25 6.18 9.63 3.34
N ASP A 26 5.80 8.36 3.40
CA ASP A 26 6.16 7.51 4.53
C ASP A 26 6.41 6.06 4.10
N ALA A 27 7.13 5.32 4.95
CA ALA A 27 7.30 3.90 4.81
C ALA A 27 6.08 3.17 5.37
N VAL A 28 5.49 2.32 4.55
CA VAL A 28 4.43 1.39 4.94
C VAL A 28 5.09 0.06 5.26
N THR A 29 4.93 -0.43 6.48
CA THR A 29 5.40 -1.77 6.90
C THR A 29 4.20 -2.66 7.23
N LEU A 30 4.18 -3.84 6.63
CA LEU A 30 3.14 -4.86 6.80
C LEU A 30 3.78 -6.15 7.34
N SER A 31 3.07 -6.80 8.26
CA SER A 31 3.43 -8.16 8.66
C SER A 31 3.07 -9.15 7.55
N GLY A 32 4.03 -10.01 7.19
CA GLY A 32 3.95 -11.00 6.14
C GLY A 32 4.91 -10.73 4.98
N ASP A 33 5.36 -11.81 4.34
CA ASP A 33 6.19 -11.78 3.13
C ASP A 33 5.31 -11.66 1.87
N PHE A 34 5.03 -10.44 1.46
CA PHE A 34 4.36 -10.16 0.19
C PHE A 34 5.44 -9.96 -0.88
N LYS A 35 5.24 -10.57 -2.05
CA LYS A 35 6.19 -10.50 -3.17
C LYS A 35 5.96 -9.30 -4.06
N ARG A 36 4.72 -8.79 -4.09
CA ARG A 36 4.34 -7.71 -5.00
C ARG A 36 3.24 -6.84 -4.40
N GLY A 37 3.32 -5.56 -4.68
CA GLY A 37 2.27 -4.58 -4.48
C GLY A 37 1.94 -3.87 -5.79
N ILE A 38 0.66 -3.58 -6.03
CA ILE A 38 0.20 -2.78 -7.17
C ILE A 38 -0.70 -1.68 -6.63
N ASP A 39 -0.33 -0.43 -6.86
CA ASP A 39 -1.22 0.72 -6.68
C ASP A 39 -2.31 0.65 -7.76
N LEU A 40 -3.55 0.41 -7.34
CA LEU A 40 -4.71 0.27 -8.22
C LEU A 40 -5.33 1.60 -8.65
N ASP A 41 -4.95 2.71 -8.01
CA ASP A 41 -5.47 4.04 -8.33
C ASP A 41 -4.68 4.68 -9.49
N ALA A 42 -3.43 4.24 -9.69
CA ALA A 42 -2.66 4.56 -10.88
C ALA A 42 -3.27 3.92 -12.15
N PRO A 43 -3.47 4.67 -13.25
CA PRO A 43 -3.98 4.12 -14.50
C PRO A 43 -3.12 2.96 -15.02
N GLY A 44 -3.73 1.77 -15.13
CA GLY A 44 -3.03 0.54 -15.56
C GLY A 44 -2.32 -0.23 -14.44
N GLY A 45 -2.37 0.26 -13.21
CA GLY A 45 -1.74 -0.34 -12.04
C GLY A 45 -0.24 -0.03 -11.98
N PHE A 46 0.22 0.61 -10.91
CA PHE A 46 1.63 0.92 -10.74
C PHE A 46 2.31 -0.07 -9.78
N PRO A 47 3.34 -0.82 -10.21
CA PRO A 47 4.03 -1.76 -9.33
C PRO A 47 4.85 -1.03 -8.27
N LEU A 48 4.68 -1.43 -7.01
CA LEU A 48 5.42 -0.87 -5.87
C LEU A 48 6.69 -1.69 -5.60
N ALA A 49 7.79 -0.98 -5.30
CA ALA A 49 9.06 -1.61 -4.94
C ALA A 49 9.03 -2.04 -3.47
N PHE A 50 8.96 -3.35 -3.25
CA PHE A 50 8.90 -3.95 -1.91
C PHE A 50 10.29 -4.35 -1.42
N LYS A 51 10.50 -4.19 -0.12
CA LYS A 51 11.60 -4.82 0.62
C LYS A 51 10.98 -5.76 1.63
N ALA A 52 11.28 -7.06 1.50
CA ALA A 52 10.72 -8.09 2.38
C ALA A 52 11.80 -8.78 3.25
N PRO A 53 12.48 -8.07 4.17
CA PRO A 53 13.37 -8.73 5.12
C PRO A 53 12.57 -9.37 6.27
N ASN A 54 12.89 -10.62 6.60
CA ASN A 54 12.51 -11.26 7.88
C ASN A 54 11.01 -11.33 8.20
N GLY A 55 10.13 -11.66 7.23
CA GLY A 55 8.70 -11.83 7.53
C GLY A 55 7.90 -10.54 7.51
N GLU A 56 8.52 -9.41 7.16
CA GLU A 56 7.88 -8.10 7.03
C GLU A 56 8.10 -7.54 5.65
N THR A 57 7.05 -6.94 5.07
CA THR A 57 7.14 -6.24 3.80
C THR A 57 7.04 -4.74 4.02
N SER A 58 7.98 -3.99 3.46
CA SER A 58 8.00 -2.54 3.50
C SER A 58 8.08 -1.91 2.12
N PHE A 59 7.42 -0.77 1.94
CA PHE A 59 7.49 0.04 0.72
C PHE A 59 7.26 1.53 1.04
N ALA A 60 7.74 2.42 0.18
CA ALA A 60 7.49 3.85 0.32
C ALA A 60 6.24 4.23 -0.48
N LEU A 61 5.39 5.07 0.11
CA LEU A 61 4.23 5.63 -0.56
C LEU A 61 4.19 7.14 -0.30
N ARG A 62 3.90 7.90 -1.36
CA ARG A 62 3.61 9.33 -1.27
C ARG A 62 2.15 9.53 -1.63
N LEU A 63 1.42 10.26 -0.78
CA LEU A 63 0.03 10.64 -1.00
C LEU A 63 -0.12 12.15 -0.88
N GLU A 64 -0.82 12.75 -1.84
CA GLU A 64 -1.23 14.15 -1.84
C GLU A 64 -2.24 14.45 -0.71
N PRO A 65 -2.50 15.74 -0.40
CA PRO A 65 -3.45 16.08 0.65
C PRO A 65 -4.85 15.47 0.39
N ALA A 66 -5.42 14.85 1.42
CA ALA A 66 -6.71 14.14 1.36
C ALA A 66 -6.80 12.97 0.36
N GLU A 67 -5.67 12.53 -0.21
CA GLU A 67 -5.63 11.42 -1.19
C GLU A 67 -5.79 10.06 -0.50
N PHE A 68 -6.47 9.15 -1.20
CA PHE A 68 -6.64 7.76 -0.83
C PHE A 68 -6.18 6.87 -1.99
N THR A 69 -5.46 5.79 -1.69
CA THR A 69 -5.11 4.75 -2.66
C THR A 69 -5.46 3.36 -2.13
N VAL A 70 -5.61 2.41 -3.05
CA VAL A 70 -5.72 0.99 -2.77
C VAL A 70 -4.54 0.26 -3.38
N VAL A 71 -3.80 -0.48 -2.54
CA VAL A 71 -2.70 -1.34 -2.95
C VAL A 71 -3.17 -2.79 -2.93
N ALA A 72 -3.15 -3.46 -4.08
CA ALA A 72 -3.28 -4.91 -4.13
C ALA A 72 -1.97 -5.57 -3.68
N LEU A 73 -2.07 -6.61 -2.85
CA LEU A 73 -0.94 -7.33 -2.26
C LEU A 73 -0.97 -8.80 -2.69
N GLU A 74 0.16 -9.28 -3.22
CA GLU A 74 0.34 -10.66 -3.69
C GLU A 74 1.43 -11.36 -2.86
N LYS A 75 1.22 -12.64 -2.56
CA LYS A 75 2.18 -13.50 -1.83
C LYS A 75 3.01 -14.39 -2.76
#